data_AF-A0A847EPH5-F1
#
_entry.id   AF-A0A847EPH5-F1
#
_cell.length_a   1.000
_cell.length_b   1.000
_cell.length_c   1.000
_cell.angle_alpha   90.00
_cell.angle_beta   90.00
_cell.angle_gamma   90.00
#
_symmetry.space_group_name_H-M   'P 1'
#
loop_
_entity.id
_entity.type
_entity.pdbx_description
1 polymer ?
#
loop_
_entity_poly.entity_id
_entity_poly.type
_entity_poly.pdbx_seq_one_letter_code
_entity_poly.pdbx_strand_id
1 'polypeptide(L)'
;MPPFNVSRDHSGDAWFRIGKLDVTSTVLVVLIGALGVVASAFAPVLYLGGRFVPSEVLQGQVWRAVTWPFVDGISLWSILTLVLLWYFGRDLENQVGRRPMMSLYVALWAILTAVAFVVGLAMGGGVLAGLDSIQFVVLLLWIAENPRRPFFFG
;
A
#
# COMPACT_ATOMS: atom_id res chain seq x y z
N MET A 1 13.97 42.22 -5.59
CA MET A 1 12.97 41.35 -4.93
C MET A 1 13.51 39.93 -5.00
N PRO A 2 13.74 39.22 -3.89
CA PRO A 2 14.11 37.81 -3.97
C PRO A 2 12.88 36.98 -4.38
N PRO A 3 13.03 35.96 -5.23
CA PRO A 3 11.92 35.06 -5.55
C PRO A 3 11.54 34.27 -4.30
N PHE A 4 10.24 34.30 -3.94
CA PHE A 4 9.65 33.38 -2.98
C PHE A 4 9.71 31.97 -3.59
N ASN A 5 10.81 31.26 -3.36
CA ASN A 5 10.89 29.85 -3.71
C ASN A 5 10.15 29.07 -2.61
N VAL A 6 8.83 28.96 -2.76
CA VAL A 6 8.07 27.94 -2.04
C VAL A 6 8.30 26.63 -2.78
N SER A 7 9.49 26.04 -2.63
CA SER A 7 9.58 24.59 -2.72
C SER A 7 8.60 24.09 -1.66
N ARG A 8 7.43 23.62 -2.09
CA ARG A 8 6.48 22.91 -1.21
C ARG A 8 7.12 21.59 -0.85
N ASP A 9 8.16 21.67 -0.05
CA ASP A 9 8.70 20.51 0.63
C ASP A 9 7.64 20.12 1.66
N HIS A 10 6.93 19.04 1.39
CA HIS A 10 5.98 18.46 2.33
C HIS A 10 6.70 17.61 3.39
N SER A 11 8.04 17.70 3.50
CA SER A 11 8.79 17.13 4.60
C SER A 11 8.30 17.70 5.94
N GLY A 12 7.55 16.88 6.68
CA GLY A 12 6.92 17.26 7.95
C GLY A 12 5.40 17.21 7.95
N ASP A 13 4.74 16.91 6.82
CA ASP A 13 3.28 16.75 6.75
C ASP A 13 2.85 15.34 7.23
N ALA A 14 3.23 14.99 8.45
CA ALA A 14 2.84 13.75 9.11
C ALA A 14 1.42 13.83 9.67
N TRP A 15 0.78 12.67 9.87
CA TRP A 15 -0.49 12.58 10.60
C TRP A 15 -0.27 12.70 12.10
N PHE A 16 0.76 12.02 12.60
CA PHE A 16 1.18 12.06 14.01
C PHE A 16 2.64 11.60 14.12
N ARG A 17 3.22 11.72 15.31
CA ARG A 17 4.61 11.36 15.58
C ARG A 17 4.66 10.29 16.66
N ILE A 18 5.46 9.25 16.46
CA ILE A 18 5.78 8.25 17.48
C ILE A 18 7.24 8.47 17.90
N GLY A 19 7.45 9.23 18.97
CA GLY A 19 8.79 9.63 19.41
C GLY A 19 9.49 10.51 18.37
N LYS A 20 10.44 9.92 17.64
CA LYS A 20 11.18 10.58 16.54
C LYS A 20 10.68 10.18 15.14
N LEU A 21 9.74 9.26 15.04
CA LEU A 21 9.20 8.77 13.77
C LEU A 21 7.99 9.60 13.35
N ASP A 22 8.08 10.23 12.19
CA ASP A 22 6.97 10.94 11.56
C ASP A 22 6.12 9.96 10.76
N VAL A 23 4.86 9.75 11.16
CA VAL A 23 3.95 8.79 10.55
C VAL A 23 3.18 9.47 9.42
N THR A 24 3.69 9.31 8.20
CA THR A 24 3.00 9.68 6.96
C THR A 24 2.04 8.56 6.53
N SER A 25 1.27 8.79 5.47
CA SER A 25 0.32 7.79 4.95
C SER A 25 1.04 6.52 4.48
N THR A 26 2.18 6.67 3.81
CA THR A 26 3.03 5.54 3.40
C THR A 26 3.54 4.77 4.60
N VAL A 27 4.10 5.48 5.60
CA VAL A 27 4.62 4.84 6.81
C VAL A 27 3.50 4.09 7.54
N LEU A 28 2.31 4.67 7.62
CA LEU A 28 1.14 4.03 8.21
C LEU A 28 0.78 2.72 7.47
N VAL A 29 0.67 2.75 6.14
CA VAL A 29 0.34 1.56 5.35
C VAL A 29 1.42 0.48 5.50
N VAL A 30 2.69 0.86 5.46
CA VAL A 30 3.82 -0.07 5.64
C VAL A 30 3.83 -0.68 7.04
N LEU A 31 3.60 0.12 8.09
CA LEU A 31 3.56 -0.39 9.47
C LEU A 31 2.40 -1.37 9.66
N ILE A 32 1.20 -1.04 9.16
CA ILE A 32 0.05 -1.95 9.26
C ILE A 32 0.31 -3.23 8.44
N GLY A 33 0.87 -3.11 7.24
CA GLY A 33 1.25 -4.26 6.41
C GLY A 33 2.30 -5.15 7.07
N ALA A 34 3.33 -4.54 7.69
CA ALA A 34 4.36 -5.28 8.42
C ALA A 34 3.79 -6.03 9.64
N LEU A 35 2.93 -5.37 10.43
CA LEU A 35 2.21 -6.03 11.53
C LEU A 35 1.33 -7.16 11.02
N GLY A 36 0.68 -6.95 9.87
CA GLY A 36 -0.14 -7.93 9.18
C GLY A 36 0.60 -9.20 8.75
N VAL A 37 1.76 -9.04 8.13
CA VAL A 37 2.66 -10.15 7.75
C VAL A 37 3.11 -10.91 8.99
N VAL A 38 3.56 -10.20 10.03
CA VAL A 38 4.01 -10.81 11.29
C VAL A 38 2.87 -11.57 11.97
N ALA A 39 1.70 -10.95 12.09
CA ALA A 39 0.52 -11.58 12.69
C ALA A 39 0.09 -12.84 11.91
N SER A 40 0.10 -12.78 10.58
CA SER A 40 -0.23 -13.89 9.69
C SER A 40 0.77 -15.04 9.81
N ALA A 41 2.05 -14.74 10.09
CA ALA A 41 3.08 -15.76 10.32
C ALA A 41 2.85 -16.55 11.62
N PHE A 42 2.36 -15.90 12.67
CA PHE A 42 2.04 -16.57 13.94
C PHE A 42 0.65 -17.22 13.96
N ALA A 43 -0.30 -16.68 13.20
CA ALA A 43 -1.68 -17.15 13.15
C ALA A 43 -2.14 -17.33 11.68
N PRO A 44 -1.94 -18.51 11.08
CA PRO A 44 -2.32 -18.78 9.69
C PRO A 44 -3.82 -18.59 9.41
N VAL A 45 -4.67 -18.67 10.44
CA VAL A 45 -6.10 -18.37 10.35
C VAL A 45 -6.37 -16.93 9.94
N LEU A 46 -5.50 -15.97 10.31
CA LEU A 46 -5.62 -14.58 9.88
C LEU A 46 -5.39 -14.44 8.37
N TYR A 47 -4.40 -15.17 7.83
CA TYR A 47 -4.15 -15.21 6.40
C TYR A 47 -5.32 -15.84 5.63
N LEU A 48 -5.76 -17.02 6.06
CA LEU A 48 -6.84 -17.75 5.41
C LEU A 48 -8.19 -17.03 5.50
N GLY A 49 -8.49 -16.40 6.64
CA GLY A 49 -9.73 -15.67 6.91
C GLY A 49 -9.74 -14.23 6.38
N GLY A 50 -8.55 -13.62 6.21
CA GLY A 50 -8.40 -12.22 5.83
C GLY A 50 -8.17 -11.99 4.34
N ARG A 51 -7.67 -13.00 3.60
CA ARG A 51 -7.43 -12.86 2.15
C ARG A 51 -8.75 -12.66 1.40
N PHE A 52 -8.71 -11.94 0.30
CA PHE A 52 -9.89 -11.73 -0.52
C PHE A 52 -10.19 -13.00 -1.32
N VAL A 53 -11.37 -13.57 -1.15
CA VAL A 53 -11.88 -14.70 -1.95
C VAL A 53 -13.32 -14.36 -2.36
N PRO A 54 -13.59 -14.13 -3.66
CA PRO A 54 -14.91 -13.65 -4.11
C PRO A 54 -16.07 -14.57 -3.71
N SER A 55 -15.89 -15.89 -3.80
CA SER A 55 -16.92 -16.86 -3.41
C SER A 55 -17.27 -16.79 -1.92
N GLU A 56 -16.29 -16.56 -1.05
CA GLU A 56 -16.54 -16.43 0.39
C GLU A 56 -17.14 -15.08 0.77
N VAL A 57 -16.83 -14.02 0.02
CA VAL A 57 -17.49 -12.71 0.16
C VAL A 57 -18.98 -12.83 -0.14
N LEU A 58 -19.35 -13.57 -1.20
CA LEU A 58 -20.75 -13.86 -1.52
C LEU A 58 -21.45 -14.71 -0.46
N GLN A 59 -20.70 -15.48 0.33
CA GLN A 59 -21.21 -16.28 1.44
C GLN A 59 -21.32 -15.47 2.76
N GLY A 60 -21.10 -14.15 2.72
CA GLY A 60 -21.29 -13.24 3.86
C GLY A 60 -20.00 -12.78 4.54
N GLN A 61 -18.82 -13.20 4.06
CA GLN A 61 -17.52 -12.80 4.63
C GLN A 61 -17.04 -11.45 4.10
N VAL A 62 -17.86 -10.40 4.25
CA VAL A 62 -17.63 -9.07 3.68
C VAL A 62 -16.37 -8.37 4.21
N TRP A 63 -15.89 -8.75 5.40
CA TRP A 63 -14.64 -8.22 5.96
C TRP A 63 -13.42 -8.52 5.08
N ARG A 64 -13.44 -9.59 4.29
CA ARG A 64 -12.37 -9.96 3.36
C ARG A 64 -12.07 -8.85 2.33
N ALA A 65 -13.06 -8.02 2.00
CA ALA A 65 -12.89 -6.86 1.12
C ALA A 65 -12.00 -5.77 1.74
N VAL A 66 -11.93 -5.70 3.07
CA VAL A 66 -11.17 -4.70 3.81
C VAL A 66 -9.85 -5.27 4.31
N THR A 67 -9.82 -6.54 4.72
CA THR A 67 -8.66 -7.12 5.41
C THR A 67 -7.54 -7.58 4.49
N TRP A 68 -7.83 -7.86 3.22
CA TRP A 68 -6.88 -8.47 2.28
C TRP A 68 -5.53 -7.73 2.12
N PRO A 69 -5.44 -6.39 2.15
CA PRO A 69 -4.16 -5.70 2.00
C PRO A 69 -3.22 -5.95 3.18
N PHE A 70 -3.79 -6.28 4.35
CA PHE A 70 -3.07 -6.40 5.61
C PHE A 70 -2.73 -7.85 5.97
N VAL A 71 -3.03 -8.81 5.09
CA VAL A 71 -2.68 -10.21 5.33
C VAL A 71 -1.83 -10.72 4.20
N ASP A 72 -0.66 -11.24 4.55
CA ASP A 72 0.27 -11.84 3.60
C ASP A 72 1.15 -12.85 4.32
N GLY A 73 1.71 -13.80 3.58
CA GLY A 73 2.65 -14.79 4.11
C GLY A 73 4.01 -14.15 4.39
N ILE A 74 4.79 -14.72 5.32
CA ILE A 74 6.18 -14.29 5.50
C ILE A 74 7.04 -14.83 4.35
N SER A 75 7.52 -13.94 3.50
CA SER A 75 8.38 -14.28 2.36
C SER A 75 9.38 -13.16 2.07
N LEU A 76 10.45 -13.48 1.32
CA LEU A 76 11.38 -12.46 0.82
C LEU A 76 10.66 -11.39 -0.01
N TRP A 77 9.63 -11.79 -0.77
CA TRP A 77 8.84 -10.86 -1.58
C TRP A 77 8.02 -9.90 -0.74
N SER A 78 7.37 -10.39 0.30
CA SER A 78 6.57 -9.56 1.21
C SER A 78 7.42 -8.50 1.91
N ILE A 79 8.64 -8.87 2.32
CA ILE A 79 9.61 -7.93 2.90
C ILE A 79 10.04 -6.91 1.84
N LEU A 80 10.37 -7.36 0.64
CA LEU A 80 10.77 -6.47 -0.46
C LEU A 80 9.64 -5.50 -0.81
N THR A 81 8.40 -5.96 -0.91
CA THR A 81 7.21 -5.14 -1.12
C THR A 81 7.10 -4.03 -0.07
N LEU A 82 7.25 -4.36 1.22
CA LEU A 82 7.20 -3.35 2.28
C LEU A 82 8.33 -2.32 2.16
N VAL A 83 9.56 -2.78 1.86
CA VAL A 83 10.72 -1.89 1.71
C VAL A 83 10.59 -0.98 0.49
N LEU A 84 10.19 -1.51 -0.67
CA LEU A 84 10.00 -0.73 -1.89
C LEU A 84 8.82 0.24 -1.74
N LEU A 85 7.72 -0.20 -1.13
CA LEU A 85 6.58 0.66 -0.84
C LEU A 85 6.99 1.80 0.11
N TRP A 86 7.79 1.52 1.14
CA TRP A 86 8.31 2.55 2.03
C TRP A 86 9.26 3.52 1.33
N TYR A 87 10.14 3.03 0.46
CA TYR A 87 11.11 3.86 -0.25
C TYR A 87 10.42 4.77 -1.27
N PHE A 88 9.73 4.19 -2.25
CA PHE A 88 9.09 4.94 -3.33
C PHE A 88 7.83 5.66 -2.87
N GLY A 89 7.07 5.06 -1.96
CA GLY A 89 5.86 5.69 -1.42
C GLY A 89 6.18 6.96 -0.65
N ARG A 90 7.24 6.98 0.18
CA ARG A 90 7.63 8.22 0.89
C ARG A 90 8.15 9.29 -0.07
N ASP A 91 8.95 8.91 -1.06
CA ASP A 91 9.45 9.88 -2.04
C ASP A 91 8.30 10.48 -2.86
N LEU A 92 7.33 9.66 -3.27
CA LEU A 92 6.11 10.12 -3.96
C LEU A 92 5.22 10.96 -3.03
N GLU A 93 5.04 10.55 -1.78
CA GLU A 93 4.25 11.30 -0.78
C GLU A 93 4.85 12.67 -0.47
N ASN A 94 6.18 12.80 -0.46
CA ASN A 94 6.84 14.09 -0.27
C ASN A 94 6.60 15.04 -1.46
N GLN A 95 6.46 14.50 -2.67
CA GLN A 95 6.20 15.27 -3.89
C GLN A 95 4.73 15.72 -3.98
N VAL A 96 3.78 14.80 -3.73
CA VAL A 96 2.35 15.06 -3.94
C VAL A 96 1.64 15.54 -2.66
N GLY A 97 2.21 15.25 -1.49
CA GLY A 97 1.68 15.58 -0.17
C GLY A 97 0.81 14.48 0.45
N ARG A 98 0.53 14.60 1.76
CA ARG A 98 -0.14 13.56 2.56
C ARG A 98 -1.56 13.22 2.10
N ARG A 99 -2.38 14.23 1.77
CA ARG A 99 -3.81 14.04 1.47
C ARG A 99 -4.00 13.32 0.13
N PRO A 100 -3.33 13.76 -0.96
CA PRO A 100 -3.38 13.03 -2.22
C PRO A 100 -2.84 11.60 -2.09
N MET A 101 -1.75 11.39 -1.34
CA MET A 101 -1.19 10.04 -1.15
C MET A 101 -2.17 9.11 -0.43
N MET A 102 -2.81 9.56 0.65
CA MET A 102 -3.83 8.77 1.33
C MET A 102 -5.02 8.46 0.39
N SER A 103 -5.45 9.43 -0.41
CA SER A 103 -6.53 9.22 -1.38
C SER A 103 -6.14 8.20 -2.47
N LEU A 104 -4.88 8.19 -2.89
CA LEU A 104 -4.34 7.20 -3.83
C LEU A 104 -4.41 5.80 -3.24
N TYR A 105 -3.98 5.61 -2.00
CA TYR A 105 -4.05 4.30 -1.35
C TYR A 105 -5.48 3.78 -1.21
N VAL A 106 -6.41 4.65 -0.80
CA VAL A 106 -7.84 4.30 -0.70
C VAL A 106 -8.43 3.99 -2.07
N ALA A 107 -8.09 4.76 -3.10
CA ALA A 107 -8.55 4.53 -4.47
C ALA A 107 -8.01 3.21 -5.03
N LEU A 108 -6.72 2.93 -4.84
CA LEU A 108 -6.11 1.66 -5.26
C LEU A 108 -6.75 0.48 -4.55
N TRP A 109 -6.94 0.56 -3.23
CA TRP A 109 -7.65 -0.47 -2.48
C TRP A 109 -9.05 -0.73 -3.05
N ALA A 110 -9.84 0.33 -3.28
CA ALA A 110 -11.20 0.23 -3.78
C ALA A 110 -11.24 -0.37 -5.20
N ILE A 111 -10.38 0.13 -6.10
CA ILE A 111 -10.32 -0.33 -7.49
C ILE A 111 -9.86 -1.79 -7.56
N LEU A 112 -8.80 -2.16 -6.84
CA LEU A 112 -8.30 -3.54 -6.84
C LEU A 112 -9.36 -4.50 -6.29
N THR A 113 -10.04 -4.13 -5.20
CA THR A 113 -11.13 -4.93 -4.63
C THR A 113 -12.29 -5.08 -5.62
N ALA A 114 -12.70 -3.99 -6.28
CA ALA A 114 -13.79 -4.02 -7.26
C ALA A 114 -13.42 -4.89 -8.48
N VAL A 115 -12.21 -4.73 -9.01
CA VAL A 115 -11.70 -5.52 -10.14
C VAL A 115 -11.64 -7.01 -9.76
N ALA A 116 -11.07 -7.34 -8.60
CA ALA A 116 -11.00 -8.72 -8.14
C ALA A 116 -12.39 -9.34 -7.92
N PHE A 117 -13.36 -8.55 -7.44
CA PHE A 117 -14.74 -9.01 -7.30
C PHE A 117 -15.37 -9.33 -8.66
N VAL A 118 -15.26 -8.41 -9.64
CA VAL A 118 -15.79 -8.61 -11.00
C VAL A 118 -15.12 -9.81 -11.67
N VAL A 119 -13.80 -9.94 -11.59
CA VAL A 119 -13.05 -11.08 -12.12
C VAL A 119 -13.47 -12.39 -11.42
N GLY A 120 -13.70 -12.34 -10.11
CA GLY A 120 -14.22 -13.48 -9.36
C GLY A 120 -15.58 -13.95 -9.84
N LEU A 121 -16.49 -13.02 -10.12
CA LEU A 121 -17.82 -13.33 -10.65
C LEU A 121 -17.77 -13.84 -12.09
N ALA A 122 -16.92 -13.27 -12.93
CA ALA A 122 -16.88 -13.59 -14.36
C ALA A 122 -16.05 -14.84 -14.69
N MET A 123 -14.98 -15.11 -13.93
CA MET A 123 -13.96 -16.11 -14.29
C MET A 123 -13.65 -17.09 -13.15
N GLY A 124 -14.26 -16.96 -11.97
CA GLY A 124 -14.00 -17.83 -10.81
C GLY A 124 -12.65 -17.62 -10.14
N GLY A 125 -11.95 -16.52 -10.46
CA GLY A 125 -10.63 -16.15 -9.91
C GLY A 125 -10.71 -15.02 -8.89
N GLY A 126 -9.71 -14.12 -8.93
CA GLY A 126 -9.75 -12.86 -8.17
C GLY A 126 -9.35 -12.99 -6.69
N VAL A 127 -8.46 -13.91 -6.34
CA VAL A 127 -7.91 -13.97 -4.98
C VAL A 127 -6.87 -12.86 -4.81
N LEU A 128 -6.98 -12.07 -3.74
CA LEU A 128 -5.99 -11.04 -3.38
C LEU A 128 -5.48 -11.25 -1.95
N ALA A 129 -4.19 -11.01 -1.76
CA ALA A 129 -3.56 -10.96 -0.45
C ALA A 129 -2.31 -10.06 -0.52
N GLY A 130 -2.11 -9.24 0.51
CA GLY A 130 -0.92 -8.42 0.66
C GLY A 130 -0.96 -7.09 -0.09
N LEU A 131 0.19 -6.40 -0.06
CA LEU A 131 0.37 -5.05 -0.61
C LEU A 131 1.12 -5.06 -1.96
N ASP A 132 1.42 -6.23 -2.53
CA ASP A 132 2.21 -6.40 -3.74
C ASP A 132 1.66 -5.59 -4.93
N SER A 133 0.36 -5.68 -5.17
CA SER A 133 -0.33 -4.98 -6.25
C SER A 133 -0.32 -3.46 -6.04
N ILE A 134 -0.52 -3.02 -4.80
CA ILE A 134 -0.49 -1.59 -4.43
C ILE A 134 0.93 -1.04 -4.60
N GLN A 135 1.93 -1.77 -4.10
CA GLN A 135 3.33 -1.41 -4.22
C GLN A 135 3.77 -1.33 -5.68
N PHE A 136 3.32 -2.26 -6.51
CA PHE A 136 3.63 -2.25 -7.93
C PHE A 136 3.07 -1.00 -8.61
N VAL A 137 1.82 -0.62 -8.33
CA VAL A 137 1.24 0.61 -8.88
C VAL A 137 1.95 1.86 -8.37
N VAL A 138 2.29 1.93 -7.08
CA VAL A 138 3.07 3.05 -6.52
C VAL A 138 4.44 3.16 -7.20
N LEU A 139 5.10 2.04 -7.46
CA LEU A 139 6.36 2.01 -8.19
C LEU A 139 6.18 2.55 -9.63
N LEU A 140 5.14 2.11 -10.35
CA LEU A 140 4.86 2.61 -11.69
C LEU A 140 4.56 4.11 -11.71
N LEU A 141 3.80 4.60 -10.73
CA LEU A 141 3.52 6.03 -10.58
C LEU A 141 4.80 6.82 -10.30
N TRP A 142 5.66 6.29 -9.43
CA TRP A 142 6.96 6.91 -9.16
C TRP A 142 7.82 6.99 -10.41
N ILE A 143 7.89 5.91 -11.21
CA ILE A 143 8.61 5.89 -12.50
C ILE A 143 8.03 6.91 -13.47
N ALA A 144 6.70 7.02 -13.54
CA ALA A 144 6.01 7.98 -14.42
C ALA A 144 6.31 9.43 -14.03
N GLU A 145 6.40 9.73 -12.74
CA GLU A 145 6.71 11.07 -12.23
C GLU A 145 8.21 11.40 -12.31
N ASN A 146 9.08 10.39 -12.15
CA ASN A 146 10.53 10.55 -12.07
C ASN A 146 11.31 9.76 -13.15
N PRO A 147 11.00 9.92 -14.46
CA PRO A 147 11.55 9.07 -15.52
C PRO A 147 13.06 9.20 -15.75
N ARG A 148 13.68 10.28 -15.24
CA ARG A 148 15.12 10.56 -15.41
C ARG A 148 15.94 10.37 -14.14
N ARG A 149 15.33 9.98 -13.01
CA ARG A 149 16.08 9.77 -11.77
C ARG A 149 16.74 8.39 -11.78
N PRO A 150 18.05 8.29 -11.52
CA PRO A 150 18.70 6.99 -11.38
C PRO A 150 18.18 6.25 -10.14
N PHE A 151 17.93 4.96 -10.30
CA PHE A 151 17.25 4.10 -9.32
C PHE A 151 18.07 3.86 -8.03
N PHE A 152 19.40 3.73 -8.16
CA PHE A 152 20.28 3.37 -7.03
C PHE A 152 21.68 4.02 -7.10
N PHE A 153 22.12 4.47 -8.28
CA PHE A 153 23.46 5.01 -8.51
C PHE A 153 23.37 6.22 -9.44
N GLY A 154 23.40 7.41 -8.86
CA GLY A 154 23.58 8.68 -9.56
C GLY A 154 24.95 9.25 -9.26
#